data_AF-A0A2Z6R594-F1
#
_entry.id   AF-A0A2Z6R594-F1
#
_cell.length_a   1.000
_cell.length_b   1.000
_cell.length_c   1.000
_cell.angle_alpha   90.00
_cell.angle_beta   90.00
_cell.angle_gamma   90.00
#
_symmetry.space_group_name_H-M   'P 1'
#
loop_
_entity.id
_entity.type
_entity.pdbx_description
1 polymer ?
#
loop_
_entity_poly.entity_id
_entity_poly.type
_entity_poly.pdbx_seq_one_letter_code
_entity_poly.pdbx_strand_id
1 'polypeptide(L)'
;MSPKTFKACLKVLRRCLLYYLSQLITPTGTHLVSWTAYQTAYIALLSDKRSRSLPHKWYLDIQATTTVPDSHDQLYDHYVCSPTDIPAVSLVPGVTTNQKNRYWLVTLDGNAAPLFGKQLTVQPKKDTCTIVHWTSNYLSSPGDVIRLHPCPGCEAHVPFPAANKYTTVESRCTFTVSLLRSLILPTHSERIRPTTTEVVSPYSWTDLCTMMVSYYTRLSIPPDFSSSLPAVYGDSTSSSVLSDSSGLPSPVILSPGSHYRYYTEGSLINLGTPAVSMGWSWVQIIPDAGYLNSVATYAHGTIRNWLSSTRAETAAIFAALSVTPEDSVVSIYTDSQAAIDGLRSCASSTYTNSRFYYKTTNFELWASIECCIHEKRLVVLPVKVKGHDGNYWNDFADSLANTAHQSDDAFSLPEAIFTSSHSIRLVYDDVICESNPRRLFKAYYQATYMRDLLSLARFQFTFCLTDQDDYIVDWDLTWFTLNFSPSHDASFQAHHAS
;
A
#
# COMPACT_ATOMS: atom_id res chain seq x y z
N MET A 1 25.89 -27.05 2.21
CA MET A 1 25.47 -28.41 1.77
C MET A 1 26.49 -28.96 0.78
N SER A 2 26.88 -30.22 0.94
CA SER A 2 27.82 -30.89 0.04
C SER A 2 27.22 -31.10 -1.37
N PRO A 3 28.03 -31.00 -2.44
CA PRO A 3 27.53 -31.17 -3.82
C PRO A 3 26.85 -32.52 -4.08
N LYS A 4 27.33 -33.58 -3.41
CA LYS A 4 26.76 -34.94 -3.50
C LYS A 4 25.35 -35.00 -2.90
N THR A 5 25.14 -34.41 -1.73
CA THR A 5 23.83 -34.37 -1.06
C THR A 5 22.85 -33.47 -1.83
N PHE A 6 23.30 -32.34 -2.35
CA PHE A 6 22.49 -31.45 -3.19
C PHE A 6 21.96 -32.16 -4.44
N LYS A 7 22.84 -32.82 -5.21
CA LYS A 7 22.44 -33.53 -6.44
C LYS A 7 21.43 -34.64 -6.17
N ALA A 8 21.58 -35.37 -5.06
CA ALA A 8 20.64 -36.41 -4.65
C ALA A 8 19.28 -35.86 -4.20
N CYS A 9 19.25 -34.66 -3.60
CA CYS A 9 18.04 -34.08 -2.99
C CYS A 9 17.39 -32.97 -3.81
N LEU A 10 17.95 -32.59 -4.98
CA LEU A 10 17.49 -31.48 -5.82
C LEU A 10 15.99 -31.53 -6.15
N LYS A 11 15.45 -32.72 -6.47
CA LYS A 11 14.02 -32.90 -6.75
C LYS A 11 13.14 -32.58 -5.54
N VAL A 12 13.61 -32.92 -4.34
CA VAL A 12 12.89 -32.66 -3.07
C VAL A 12 12.95 -31.18 -2.73
N LEU A 13 14.14 -30.57 -2.82
CA LEU A 13 14.34 -29.15 -2.54
C LEU A 13 13.50 -28.26 -3.48
N ARG A 14 13.47 -28.58 -4.79
CA ARG A 14 12.59 -27.90 -5.77
C ARG A 14 11.10 -28.06 -5.45
N ARG A 15 10.66 -29.27 -5.08
CA ARG A 15 9.26 -29.50 -4.68
C ARG A 15 8.88 -28.70 -3.43
N CYS A 16 9.82 -28.45 -2.53
CA CYS A 16 9.65 -27.63 -1.34
C CYS A 16 9.93 -26.13 -1.58
N LEU A 17 10.29 -25.70 -2.79
CA LEU A 17 10.72 -24.33 -3.12
C LEU A 17 11.88 -23.81 -2.24
N LEU A 18 12.77 -24.71 -1.82
CA LEU A 18 13.97 -24.38 -1.05
C LEU A 18 15.16 -24.14 -1.97
N TYR A 19 15.46 -22.87 -2.21
CA TYR A 19 16.55 -22.40 -3.08
C TYR A 19 17.64 -21.65 -2.30
N TYR A 20 17.28 -21.00 -1.20
CA TYR A 20 18.18 -20.15 -0.42
C TYR A 20 18.20 -20.58 1.05
N LEU A 21 19.35 -20.40 1.70
CA LEU A 21 19.49 -20.65 3.14
C LEU A 21 18.55 -19.75 3.95
N SER A 22 18.31 -18.51 3.50
CA SER A 22 17.41 -17.55 4.14
C SER A 22 15.97 -18.03 4.31
N GLN A 23 15.55 -19.07 3.58
CA GLN A 23 14.23 -19.69 3.74
C GLN A 23 14.16 -20.68 4.91
N LEU A 24 15.31 -21.01 5.50
CA LEU A 24 15.47 -21.96 6.61
C LEU A 24 16.05 -21.30 7.86
N ILE A 25 16.17 -19.98 7.90
CA ILE A 25 16.66 -19.24 9.07
C ILE A 25 15.50 -18.53 9.78
N THR A 26 15.66 -18.31 11.07
CA THR A 26 14.70 -17.55 11.89
C THR A 26 14.61 -16.09 11.42
N PRO A 27 13.52 -15.34 11.72
CA PRO A 27 13.36 -13.94 11.28
C PRO A 27 14.47 -12.99 11.72
N THR A 28 15.15 -13.30 12.84
CA THR A 28 16.31 -12.54 13.31
C THR A 28 17.56 -12.76 12.46
N GLY A 29 17.55 -13.78 11.58
CA GLY A 29 18.66 -14.13 10.71
C GLY A 29 19.81 -14.86 11.39
N THR A 30 19.71 -15.18 12.69
CA THR A 30 20.84 -15.67 13.51
C THR A 30 20.88 -17.18 13.73
N HIS A 31 19.73 -17.85 13.64
CA HIS A 31 19.60 -19.29 13.90
C HIS A 31 18.92 -19.99 12.73
N LEU A 32 19.26 -21.26 12.50
CA LEU A 32 18.52 -22.15 11.61
C LEU A 32 17.20 -22.57 12.27
N VAL A 33 16.11 -22.64 11.51
CA VAL A 33 14.81 -23.14 11.97
C VAL A 33 14.92 -24.65 12.17
N SER A 34 14.51 -25.15 13.34
CA SER A 34 14.62 -26.58 13.66
C SER A 34 13.86 -27.44 12.65
N TRP A 35 14.31 -28.70 12.47
CA TRP A 35 13.60 -29.64 11.60
C TRP A 35 12.13 -29.80 12.01
N THR A 36 11.87 -29.83 13.32
CA THR A 36 10.51 -29.93 13.87
C THR A 36 9.67 -28.71 13.49
N ALA A 37 10.23 -27.50 13.61
CA ALA A 37 9.55 -26.26 13.24
C ALA A 37 9.28 -26.18 11.75
N TYR A 38 10.29 -26.47 10.92
CA TYR A 38 10.14 -26.53 9.47
C TYR A 38 9.10 -27.57 9.02
N GLN A 39 9.12 -28.76 9.61
CA GLN A 39 8.16 -29.82 9.31
C GLN A 39 6.73 -29.41 9.68
N THR A 40 6.57 -28.81 10.85
CA THR A 40 5.26 -28.45 11.40
C THR A 40 4.64 -27.26 10.66
N ALA A 41 5.44 -26.26 10.33
CA ALA A 41 4.98 -25.05 9.66
C ALA A 41 4.78 -25.23 8.14
N TYR A 42 5.61 -26.05 7.47
CA TYR A 42 5.67 -26.08 6.00
C TYR A 42 5.35 -27.46 5.40
N ILE A 43 5.86 -28.55 5.98
CA ILE A 43 5.62 -29.91 5.44
C ILE A 43 4.19 -30.39 5.74
N ALA A 44 3.61 -30.01 6.88
CA ALA A 44 2.23 -30.39 7.23
C ALA A 44 1.15 -29.86 6.27
N LEU A 45 1.45 -28.81 5.50
CA LEU A 45 0.58 -28.27 4.44
C LEU A 45 0.63 -29.06 3.13
N LEU A 46 1.67 -29.89 2.93
CA LEU A 46 1.80 -30.76 1.78
C LEU A 46 1.05 -32.07 2.10
N SER A 47 0.03 -32.38 1.31
CA SER A 47 -1.01 -33.40 1.49
C SER A 47 -0.56 -34.88 1.64
N ASP A 48 0.72 -35.16 1.87
CA ASP A 48 1.30 -36.49 1.87
C ASP A 48 1.60 -36.97 3.31
N LYS A 49 0.58 -37.58 3.96
CA LYS A 49 0.62 -38.08 5.35
C LYS A 49 1.40 -39.40 5.48
N ARG A 50 2.67 -39.45 5.09
CA ARG A 50 3.53 -40.61 5.38
C ARG A 50 4.78 -40.20 6.15
N SER A 51 4.62 -40.20 7.48
CA SER A 51 5.62 -40.60 8.48
C SER A 51 7.09 -40.45 8.07
N ARG A 52 7.73 -39.34 8.44
CA ARG A 52 9.17 -39.31 8.72
C ARG A 52 9.42 -38.35 9.90
N SER A 53 9.59 -38.92 11.08
CA SER A 53 9.96 -38.23 12.33
C SER A 53 11.44 -37.85 12.39
N LEU A 54 12.25 -38.29 11.42
CA LEU A 54 13.69 -38.07 11.39
C LEU A 54 14.06 -36.91 10.44
N PRO A 55 15.02 -36.05 10.82
CA PRO A 55 15.58 -35.04 9.94
C PRO A 55 16.07 -35.64 8.63
N HIS A 56 15.69 -35.04 7.49
CA HIS A 56 16.15 -35.54 6.19
C HIS A 56 17.66 -35.30 6.03
N LYS A 57 18.35 -36.19 5.32
CA LYS A 57 19.80 -36.12 5.11
C LYS A 57 20.30 -34.77 4.56
N TRP A 58 19.49 -34.06 3.77
CA TRP A 58 19.84 -32.73 3.27
C TRP A 58 19.79 -31.67 4.36
N TYR A 59 18.84 -31.75 5.30
CA TYR A 59 18.72 -30.79 6.40
C TYR A 59 19.89 -30.95 7.36
N LEU A 60 20.24 -32.19 7.72
CA LEU A 60 21.40 -32.48 8.56
C LEU A 60 22.72 -32.00 7.93
N ASP A 61 22.85 -32.12 6.60
CA ASP A 61 24.02 -31.65 5.87
C ASP A 61 24.08 -30.11 5.82
N ILE A 62 22.94 -29.42 5.70
CA ILE A 62 22.87 -27.96 5.85
C ILE A 62 23.25 -27.56 7.28
N GLN A 63 22.57 -28.11 8.29
CA GLN A 63 22.83 -27.86 9.72
C GLN A 63 24.33 -28.02 10.03
N ALA A 64 24.92 -29.17 9.71
CA ALA A 64 26.34 -29.43 9.94
C ALA A 64 27.28 -28.45 9.22
N THR A 65 26.87 -27.87 8.09
CA THR A 65 27.70 -26.90 7.35
C THR A 65 27.49 -25.46 7.84
N THR A 66 26.29 -25.11 8.30
CA THR A 66 25.89 -23.71 8.53
C THR A 66 25.83 -23.32 10.00
N THR A 67 25.72 -24.28 10.92
CA THR A 67 25.58 -24.01 12.35
C THR A 67 26.83 -24.34 13.14
N VAL A 68 27.08 -23.58 14.22
CA VAL A 68 28.14 -23.87 15.18
C VAL A 68 27.77 -25.14 15.99
N PRO A 69 28.67 -26.11 16.18
CA PRO A 69 28.40 -27.29 17.01
C PRO A 69 27.98 -26.90 18.44
N ASP A 70 27.05 -27.66 19.04
CA ASP A 70 26.55 -27.48 20.42
C ASP A 70 25.92 -26.10 20.75
N SER A 71 25.58 -25.31 19.72
CA SER A 71 25.06 -23.94 19.85
C SER A 71 23.55 -23.80 19.62
N HIS A 72 22.78 -24.89 19.70
CA HIS A 72 21.34 -24.89 19.45
C HIS A 72 20.95 -24.26 18.09
N ASP A 73 21.66 -24.68 17.04
CA ASP A 73 21.43 -24.25 15.64
C ASP A 73 21.76 -22.78 15.34
N GLN A 74 22.65 -22.16 16.13
CA GLN A 74 23.19 -20.84 15.82
C GLN A 74 24.05 -20.89 14.54
N LEU A 75 23.85 -19.94 13.62
CA LEU A 75 24.60 -19.87 12.37
C LEU A 75 26.02 -19.33 12.60
N TYR A 76 26.97 -19.76 11.76
CA TYR A 76 28.25 -19.05 11.66
C TYR A 76 28.04 -17.62 11.16
N ASP A 77 28.87 -16.68 11.58
CA ASP A 77 28.75 -15.24 11.28
C ASP A 77 28.57 -14.94 9.77
N HIS A 78 29.25 -15.68 8.89
CA HIS A 78 29.15 -15.49 7.44
C HIS A 78 27.85 -16.03 6.81
N TYR A 79 27.02 -16.74 7.57
CA TYR A 79 25.68 -17.18 7.19
C TYR A 79 24.56 -16.37 7.86
N VAL A 80 24.89 -15.46 8.78
CA VAL A 80 23.92 -14.56 9.40
C VAL A 80 23.39 -13.58 8.36
N CYS A 81 22.07 -13.43 8.29
CA CYS A 81 21.40 -12.46 7.41
C CYS A 81 20.84 -11.30 8.24
N SER A 82 20.68 -10.13 7.62
CA SER A 82 19.97 -9.02 8.25
C SER A 82 18.53 -9.44 8.62
N PRO A 83 17.98 -8.95 9.75
CA PRO A 83 16.61 -9.26 10.16
C PRO A 83 15.64 -8.92 9.03
N THR A 84 14.69 -9.82 8.75
CA THR A 84 13.66 -9.53 7.76
C THR A 84 12.54 -8.73 8.42
N ASP A 85 12.20 -7.54 7.90
CA ASP A 85 11.20 -6.62 8.48
C ASP A 85 9.75 -7.15 8.47
N ILE A 86 9.52 -8.33 7.90
CA ILE A 86 8.19 -8.90 7.70
C ILE A 86 8.10 -10.25 8.42
N PRO A 87 7.39 -10.34 9.57
CA PRO A 87 6.98 -11.65 10.07
C PRO A 87 6.03 -12.28 9.05
N ALA A 88 6.37 -13.47 8.56
CA ALA A 88 5.63 -14.18 7.50
C ALA A 88 4.16 -14.50 7.86
N VAL A 89 3.79 -14.41 9.15
CA VAL A 89 2.42 -14.55 9.64
C VAL A 89 2.19 -13.62 10.83
N SER A 90 1.03 -12.99 10.91
CA SER A 90 0.62 -12.10 12.02
C SER A 90 -0.30 -12.84 13.00
N LEU A 91 0.04 -12.86 14.30
CA LEU A 91 -0.86 -13.38 15.33
C LEU A 91 -2.04 -12.42 15.55
N VAL A 92 -3.23 -12.98 15.71
CA VAL A 92 -4.46 -12.20 15.87
C VAL A 92 -4.66 -11.80 17.34
N PRO A 93 -5.04 -10.54 17.65
CA PRO A 93 -5.37 -10.12 19.01
C PRO A 93 -6.49 -10.93 19.67
N GLY A 94 -6.37 -11.18 20.97
CA GLY A 94 -7.35 -11.90 21.79
C GLY A 94 -8.72 -11.21 21.87
N VAL A 95 -8.80 -9.91 21.55
CA VAL A 95 -10.04 -9.12 21.48
C VAL A 95 -11.06 -9.72 20.50
N THR A 96 -10.60 -10.48 19.50
CA THR A 96 -11.47 -11.15 18.52
C THR A 96 -12.15 -12.42 19.05
N THR A 97 -11.86 -12.83 20.29
CA THR A 97 -12.37 -14.09 20.85
C THR A 97 -13.79 -13.97 21.40
N ASN A 98 -14.64 -14.96 21.09
CA ASN A 98 -16.03 -15.05 21.53
C ASN A 98 -16.23 -16.22 22.51
N GLN A 99 -17.29 -16.17 23.33
CA GLN A 99 -17.59 -17.24 24.31
C GLN A 99 -17.75 -18.65 23.70
N LYS A 100 -18.04 -18.75 22.40
CA LYS A 100 -18.23 -20.02 21.67
C LYS A 100 -16.92 -20.71 21.27
N ASN A 101 -15.84 -19.94 21.04
CA ASN A 101 -14.57 -20.47 20.54
C ASN A 101 -13.46 -20.18 21.56
N ARG A 102 -12.87 -21.23 22.14
CA ARG A 102 -11.80 -21.11 23.13
C ARG A 102 -10.45 -21.27 22.47
N TYR A 103 -9.64 -20.23 22.49
CA TYR A 103 -8.33 -20.20 21.86
C TYR A 103 -7.20 -20.41 22.88
N TRP A 104 -6.03 -20.80 22.38
CA TRP A 104 -4.80 -20.68 23.15
C TRP A 104 -4.33 -19.23 23.06
N LEU A 105 -3.89 -18.69 24.18
CA LEU A 105 -3.41 -17.33 24.29
C LEU A 105 -1.97 -17.33 24.77
N VAL A 106 -1.24 -16.32 24.32
CA VAL A 106 0.03 -15.89 24.87
C VAL A 106 -0.06 -14.43 25.29
N THR A 107 0.46 -14.11 26.48
CA THR A 107 0.57 -12.75 27.03
C THR A 107 1.93 -12.58 27.70
N LEU A 108 2.39 -11.37 27.96
CA LEU A 108 3.56 -11.15 28.82
C LEU A 108 3.12 -11.07 30.28
N ASP A 109 3.92 -11.64 31.17
CA ASP A 109 3.80 -11.44 32.62
C ASP A 109 4.47 -10.13 33.07
N GLY A 110 4.49 -9.87 34.38
CA GLY A 110 5.10 -8.66 34.95
C GLY A 110 6.62 -8.54 34.72
N ASN A 111 7.29 -9.64 34.37
CA ASN A 111 8.72 -9.70 34.08
C ASN A 111 9.01 -9.72 32.57
N ALA A 112 8.01 -9.42 31.73
CA ALA A 112 8.08 -9.51 30.28
C ALA A 112 8.39 -10.93 29.76
N ALA A 113 8.10 -11.97 30.55
CA ALA A 113 8.19 -13.35 30.11
C ALA A 113 6.86 -13.80 29.47
N PRO A 114 6.89 -14.62 28.40
CA PRO A 114 5.69 -15.12 27.76
C PRO A 114 4.98 -16.14 28.64
N LEU A 115 3.72 -15.84 28.96
CA LEU A 115 2.79 -16.66 29.72
C LEU A 115 1.75 -17.25 28.77
N PHE A 116 1.61 -18.58 28.82
CA PHE A 116 0.72 -19.32 27.93
C PHE A 116 -0.50 -19.84 28.67
N GLY A 117 -1.64 -19.88 27.98
CA GLY A 117 -2.77 -20.59 28.53
C GLY A 117 -3.95 -20.78 27.60
N LYS A 118 -4.84 -21.68 28.00
CA LYS A 118 -6.06 -21.99 27.26
C LYS A 118 -7.24 -21.23 27.87
N GLN A 119 -8.01 -20.53 27.04
CA GLN A 119 -9.19 -19.80 27.49
C GLN A 119 -10.25 -20.71 28.13
N LEU A 120 -10.73 -20.33 29.31
CA LEU A 120 -11.88 -20.93 30.00
C LEU A 120 -13.13 -20.08 29.82
N THR A 121 -13.03 -18.81 30.21
CA THR A 121 -14.14 -17.85 30.21
C THR A 121 -13.67 -16.50 29.70
N VAL A 122 -14.46 -15.89 28.81
CA VAL A 122 -14.19 -14.59 28.21
C VAL A 122 -15.20 -13.58 28.77
N GLN A 123 -14.72 -12.43 29.25
CA GLN A 123 -15.52 -11.29 29.68
C GLN A 123 -15.25 -10.09 28.77
N PRO A 124 -15.83 -10.05 27.55
CA PRO A 124 -15.50 -9.01 26.55
C PRO A 124 -15.74 -7.59 27.07
N LYS A 125 -16.82 -7.39 27.85
CA LYS A 125 -17.16 -6.08 28.44
C LYS A 125 -16.09 -5.53 29.39
N LYS A 126 -15.25 -6.40 29.96
CA LYS A 126 -14.18 -6.03 30.88
C LYS A 126 -12.79 -6.22 30.26
N ASP A 127 -12.70 -6.50 28.96
CA ASP A 127 -11.45 -6.83 28.26
C ASP A 127 -10.63 -7.94 28.96
N THR A 128 -11.27 -8.88 29.65
CA THR A 128 -10.56 -9.88 30.46
C THR A 128 -10.97 -11.30 30.10
N CYS A 129 -10.03 -12.22 30.28
CA CYS A 129 -10.23 -13.64 30.07
C CYS A 129 -9.54 -14.45 31.16
N THR A 130 -10.22 -15.50 31.64
CA THR A 130 -9.61 -16.48 32.53
C THR A 130 -9.00 -17.61 31.70
N ILE A 131 -7.72 -17.88 31.90
CA ILE A 131 -6.97 -18.93 31.21
C ILE A 131 -6.47 -19.99 32.19
N VAL A 132 -6.35 -21.24 31.73
CA VAL A 132 -5.56 -22.28 32.42
C VAL A 132 -4.11 -22.10 32.03
N HIS A 133 -3.22 -22.02 33.01
CA HIS A 133 -1.79 -21.84 32.80
C HIS A 133 -1.11 -23.08 32.22
N TRP A 134 -0.30 -22.87 31.20
CA TRP A 134 0.62 -23.85 30.64
C TRP A 134 2.02 -23.26 30.60
N THR A 135 3.02 -24.10 30.87
CA THR A 135 4.42 -23.72 30.89
C THR A 135 5.14 -24.23 29.66
N SER A 136 6.20 -23.55 29.24
CA SER A 136 7.08 -24.02 28.17
C SER A 136 8.53 -23.92 28.64
N ASN A 137 9.39 -24.81 28.16
CA ASN A 137 10.82 -24.76 28.46
C ASN A 137 11.43 -23.57 27.71
N TYR A 138 11.54 -22.46 28.43
CA TYR A 138 12.01 -21.17 27.95
C TYR A 138 13.53 -21.23 27.66
N LEU A 139 13.94 -20.64 26.53
CA LEU A 139 15.32 -20.27 26.15
C LEU A 139 16.33 -21.34 25.67
N SER A 140 16.02 -22.64 25.65
CA SER A 140 17.04 -23.62 25.22
C SER A 140 17.30 -23.60 23.71
N SER A 141 16.27 -23.44 22.87
CA SER A 141 16.38 -23.53 21.40
C SER A 141 15.49 -22.50 20.69
N PRO A 142 15.99 -21.30 20.36
CA PRO A 142 15.19 -20.21 19.77
C PRO A 142 14.52 -20.56 18.43
N GLY A 143 15.17 -21.44 17.64
CA GLY A 143 14.66 -21.92 16.36
C GLY A 143 13.67 -23.08 16.43
N ASP A 144 13.38 -23.63 17.62
CA ASP A 144 12.49 -24.78 17.78
C ASP A 144 11.02 -24.41 18.05
N VAL A 145 10.12 -25.36 17.83
CA VAL A 145 8.68 -25.21 18.09
C VAL A 145 8.38 -25.00 19.56
N ILE A 146 7.35 -24.20 19.84
CA ILE A 146 6.87 -23.99 21.20
C ILE A 146 6.09 -25.23 21.67
N ARG A 147 6.60 -25.88 22.72
CA ARG A 147 5.99 -27.02 23.40
C ARG A 147 5.41 -26.59 24.74
N LEU A 148 4.12 -26.77 24.92
CA LEU A 148 3.39 -26.40 26.12
C LEU A 148 3.10 -27.65 26.95
N HIS A 149 3.36 -27.56 28.25
CA HIS A 149 3.03 -28.57 29.25
C HIS A 149 2.08 -28.00 30.31
N PRO A 150 1.21 -28.84 30.92
CA PRO A 150 0.37 -28.39 32.02
C PRO A 150 1.23 -27.83 33.15
N CYS A 151 0.84 -26.66 33.68
CA CYS A 151 1.55 -26.08 34.81
C CYS A 151 1.46 -27.04 36.02
N PRO A 152 2.59 -27.40 36.67
CA PRO A 152 2.60 -28.30 37.82
C PRO A 152 1.96 -27.68 39.07
N GLY A 153 1.79 -26.36 39.09
CA GLY A 153 1.38 -25.55 40.24
C GLY A 153 2.35 -24.39 40.42
N CYS A 154 1.87 -23.14 40.34
CA CYS A 154 2.67 -21.93 40.53
C CYS A 154 2.02 -21.01 41.56
N GLU A 155 2.84 -20.20 42.25
CA GLU A 155 2.47 -19.23 43.30
C GLU A 155 1.37 -18.23 42.88
N ALA A 156 1.23 -17.96 41.59
CA ALA A 156 0.27 -16.99 41.07
C ALA A 156 -1.17 -17.54 40.87
N HIS A 157 -1.47 -18.75 41.38
CA HIS A 157 -2.81 -19.36 41.29
C HIS A 157 -3.87 -18.47 41.94
N VAL A 158 -4.86 -18.02 41.14
CA VAL A 158 -6.09 -17.43 41.67
C VAL A 158 -7.20 -18.49 41.63
N PRO A 159 -7.79 -18.87 42.77
CA PRO A 159 -8.87 -19.87 42.81
C PRO A 159 -10.04 -19.44 41.92
N PHE A 160 -10.39 -20.27 40.92
CA PHE A 160 -11.54 -20.04 40.06
C PHE A 160 -12.71 -20.98 40.46
N PRO A 161 -13.80 -20.47 41.06
CA PRO A 161 -14.86 -21.30 41.66
C PRO A 161 -15.64 -22.21 40.68
N ALA A 162 -15.49 -22.01 39.36
CA ALA A 162 -16.30 -22.68 38.34
C ALA A 162 -15.47 -23.49 37.33
N ALA A 163 -14.19 -23.81 37.61
CA ALA A 163 -13.32 -24.54 36.67
C ALA A 163 -13.92 -25.88 36.22
N ASN A 164 -14.55 -26.59 37.15
CA ASN A 164 -15.13 -27.92 36.94
C ASN A 164 -16.34 -27.95 35.99
N LYS A 165 -16.93 -26.79 35.63
CA LYS A 165 -18.02 -26.74 34.64
C LYS A 165 -17.54 -26.76 33.19
N TYR A 166 -16.26 -26.49 32.94
CA TYR A 166 -15.79 -26.11 31.62
C TYR A 166 -14.59 -26.91 31.11
N THR A 167 -13.89 -27.62 31.99
CA THR A 167 -12.84 -28.58 31.64
C THR A 167 -13.07 -29.90 32.39
N THR A 168 -12.83 -31.03 31.74
CA THR A 168 -12.83 -32.37 32.37
C THR A 168 -11.57 -32.63 33.20
N VAL A 169 -10.68 -31.64 33.27
CA VAL A 169 -9.42 -31.66 34.01
C VAL A 169 -9.48 -30.56 35.06
N GLU A 170 -9.15 -30.91 36.29
CA GLU A 170 -9.05 -29.98 37.42
C GLU A 170 -7.91 -28.99 37.12
N SER A 171 -8.24 -27.70 36.96
CA SER A 171 -7.27 -26.68 36.58
C SER A 171 -6.36 -26.36 37.76
N ARG A 172 -5.11 -26.84 37.72
CA ARG A 172 -4.14 -26.60 38.80
C ARG A 172 -3.70 -25.15 38.93
N CYS A 173 -3.75 -24.35 37.86
CA CYS A 173 -3.40 -22.92 37.85
C CYS A 173 -4.28 -22.13 36.88
N THR A 174 -4.96 -21.10 37.38
CA THR A 174 -5.80 -20.20 36.58
C THR A 174 -5.40 -18.74 36.79
N PHE A 175 -5.38 -17.97 35.70
CA PHE A 175 -5.09 -16.53 35.70
C PHE A 175 -6.17 -15.75 34.98
N THR A 176 -6.31 -14.49 35.36
CA THR A 176 -7.07 -13.52 34.56
C THR A 176 -6.09 -12.64 33.78
N VAL A 177 -6.24 -12.62 32.46
CA VAL A 177 -5.39 -11.87 31.53
C VAL A 177 -6.23 -10.86 30.73
N SER A 178 -5.61 -9.78 30.27
CA SER A 178 -6.25 -8.81 29.36
C SER A 178 -6.30 -9.38 27.94
N LEU A 179 -7.45 -9.28 27.30
CA LEU A 179 -7.64 -9.68 25.90
C LEU A 179 -6.89 -8.74 24.94
N LEU A 180 -6.84 -7.44 25.25
CA LEU A 180 -6.04 -6.46 24.52
C LEU A 180 -4.54 -6.72 24.59
N ARG A 181 -4.04 -7.29 25.69
CA ARG A 181 -2.61 -7.63 25.83
C ARG A 181 -2.27 -9.07 25.48
N SER A 182 -3.24 -9.85 25.03
CA SER A 182 -3.07 -11.25 24.65
C SER A 182 -3.14 -11.46 23.14
N LEU A 183 -2.32 -12.37 22.63
CA LEU A 183 -2.36 -12.82 21.24
C LEU A 183 -2.87 -14.26 21.16
N ILE A 184 -3.64 -14.58 20.12
CA ILE A 184 -4.08 -15.95 19.83
C ILE A 184 -2.89 -16.74 19.31
N LEU A 185 -2.53 -17.81 20.01
CA LEU A 185 -1.50 -18.76 19.61
C LEU A 185 -2.14 -19.95 18.88
N PRO A 186 -1.87 -20.15 17.58
CA PRO A 186 -2.32 -21.36 16.89
C PRO A 186 -1.63 -22.60 17.47
N THR A 187 -2.36 -23.69 17.63
CA THR A 187 -1.83 -24.98 18.13
C THR A 187 -2.51 -26.13 17.42
N HIS A 188 -1.88 -27.31 17.39
CA HIS A 188 -2.47 -28.51 16.80
C HIS A 188 -3.63 -29.11 17.62
N SER A 189 -3.86 -28.64 18.85
CA SER A 189 -4.90 -29.17 19.73
C SER A 189 -5.90 -28.10 20.13
N GLU A 190 -7.13 -28.20 19.63
CA GLU A 190 -8.18 -27.26 20.02
C GLU A 190 -8.76 -27.55 21.41
N ARG A 191 -8.70 -28.81 21.88
CA ARG A 191 -9.33 -29.26 23.13
C ARG A 191 -8.33 -29.92 24.07
N ILE A 192 -8.35 -29.53 25.34
CA ILE A 192 -7.60 -30.20 26.41
C ILE A 192 -8.38 -31.45 26.85
N ARG A 193 -7.75 -32.62 26.78
CA ARG A 193 -8.27 -33.89 27.30
C ARG A 193 -7.52 -34.26 28.60
N PRO A 194 -8.07 -35.14 29.45
CA PRO A 194 -7.36 -35.61 30.66
C PRO A 194 -6.00 -36.26 30.40
N THR A 195 -5.79 -36.80 29.20
CA THR A 195 -4.54 -37.43 28.77
C THR A 195 -3.58 -36.46 28.07
N THR A 196 -3.91 -35.16 27.94
CA THR A 196 -3.07 -34.19 27.24
C THR A 196 -1.90 -33.75 28.13
N THR A 197 -0.71 -34.28 27.84
CA THR A 197 0.56 -33.96 28.53
C THR A 197 1.40 -32.92 27.79
N GLU A 198 1.15 -32.73 26.50
CA GLU A 198 1.90 -31.81 25.64
C GLU A 198 0.99 -31.22 24.55
N VAL A 199 1.19 -29.93 24.24
CA VAL A 199 0.58 -29.25 23.11
C VAL A 199 1.66 -28.49 22.34
N VAL A 200 1.68 -28.65 21.02
CA VAL A 200 2.69 -28.03 20.15
C VAL A 200 2.05 -26.90 19.34
N SER A 201 2.74 -25.75 19.31
CA SER A 201 2.48 -24.64 18.40
C SER A 201 3.42 -24.72 17.20
N PRO A 202 2.97 -24.44 15.97
CA PRO A 202 3.82 -24.47 14.78
C PRO A 202 4.84 -23.31 14.73
N TYR A 203 4.72 -22.31 15.61
CA TYR A 203 5.62 -21.16 15.65
C TYR A 203 6.89 -21.47 16.42
N SER A 204 8.01 -20.91 15.96
CA SER A 204 9.26 -20.93 16.73
C SER A 204 9.23 -19.90 17.87
N TRP A 205 10.12 -20.08 18.84
CA TRP A 205 10.31 -19.11 19.91
C TRP A 205 10.70 -17.73 19.39
N THR A 206 11.61 -17.66 18.41
CA THR A 206 12.03 -16.40 17.81
C THR A 206 10.88 -15.67 17.11
N ASP A 207 10.02 -16.39 16.39
CA ASP A 207 8.84 -15.80 15.75
C ASP A 207 7.92 -15.17 16.80
N LEU A 208 7.63 -15.92 17.87
CA LEU A 208 6.76 -15.47 18.94
C LEU A 208 7.32 -14.25 19.66
N CYS A 209 8.59 -14.26 20.06
CA CYS A 209 9.24 -13.13 20.73
C CYS A 209 9.20 -11.88 19.87
N THR A 210 9.55 -11.99 18.58
CA THR A 210 9.54 -10.86 17.64
C THR A 210 8.13 -10.28 17.49
N MET A 211 7.13 -11.15 17.32
CA MET A 211 5.73 -10.73 17.20
C MET A 211 5.19 -10.10 18.48
N MET A 212 5.53 -10.64 19.65
CA MET A 212 5.12 -10.11 20.94
C MET A 212 5.76 -8.76 21.22
N VAL A 213 7.06 -8.60 21.00
CA VAL A 213 7.75 -7.30 21.14
C VAL A 213 7.12 -6.28 20.21
N SER A 214 6.97 -6.61 18.92
CA SER A 214 6.32 -5.72 17.94
C SER A 214 4.90 -5.31 18.37
N TYR A 215 4.11 -6.25 18.89
CA TYR A 215 2.75 -5.99 19.37
C TYR A 215 2.71 -5.11 20.62
N TYR A 216 3.54 -5.41 21.61
CA TYR A 216 3.61 -4.65 22.86
C TYR A 216 4.20 -3.26 22.66
N THR A 217 5.16 -3.09 21.75
CA THR A 217 5.65 -1.78 21.34
C THR A 217 4.51 -0.95 20.76
N ARG A 218 3.68 -1.52 19.87
CA ARG A 218 2.48 -0.83 19.36
C ARG A 218 1.49 -0.44 20.45
N LEU A 219 1.25 -1.32 21.42
CA LEU A 219 0.35 -1.04 22.55
C LEU A 219 0.94 -0.01 23.55
N SER A 220 2.26 0.13 23.58
CA SER A 220 2.96 1.08 24.45
C SER A 220 3.08 2.47 23.85
N ILE A 221 2.81 2.61 22.55
CA ILE A 221 2.60 3.91 21.91
C ILE A 221 1.23 4.40 22.40
N PRO A 222 1.17 5.41 23.30
CA PRO A 222 -0.10 5.98 23.68
C PRO A 222 -0.76 6.53 22.41
N PRO A 223 -2.08 6.39 22.23
CA PRO A 223 -2.78 7.17 21.22
C PRO A 223 -2.45 8.64 21.46
N ASP A 224 -1.79 9.26 20.49
CA ASP A 224 -1.48 10.67 20.55
C ASP A 224 -2.77 11.45 20.33
N PHE A 225 -3.43 11.79 21.43
CA PHE A 225 -4.56 12.72 21.44
C PHE A 225 -4.09 14.17 21.57
N SER A 226 -2.77 14.42 21.57
CA SER A 226 -2.34 15.77 21.26
C SER A 226 -2.87 16.03 19.86
N SER A 227 -3.74 17.03 19.74
CA SER A 227 -3.87 17.70 18.47
C SER A 227 -2.48 18.27 18.20
N SER A 228 -1.62 17.49 17.56
CA SER A 228 -0.80 18.10 16.53
C SER A 228 -1.83 18.68 15.56
N LEU A 229 -2.24 19.92 15.86
CA LEU A 229 -2.66 20.84 14.83
C LEU A 229 -1.59 20.64 13.75
N PRO A 230 -1.93 20.07 12.58
CA PRO A 230 -0.97 19.97 11.50
C PRO A 230 -0.41 21.37 11.38
N ALA A 231 0.92 21.51 11.52
CA ALA A 231 1.61 22.77 11.74
C ALA A 231 0.79 23.89 11.10
N VAL A 232 0.04 24.61 11.93
CA VAL A 232 -0.69 25.77 11.49
C VAL A 232 0.45 26.69 11.13
N TYR A 233 0.80 26.71 9.84
CA TYR A 233 1.37 27.88 9.23
C TYR A 233 0.27 28.92 9.45
N GLY A 234 0.35 29.56 10.60
CA GLY A 234 -0.60 30.55 11.03
C GLY A 234 -0.37 31.73 10.13
N ASP A 235 -1.13 31.78 9.05
CA ASP A 235 -1.79 33.02 8.70
C ASP A 235 -3.25 32.90 9.13
N SER A 236 -3.42 33.18 10.42
CA SER A 236 -4.65 33.74 10.94
C SER A 236 -4.86 35.13 10.33
N THR A 237 -5.42 35.18 9.13
CA THR A 237 -6.33 36.23 8.69
C THR A 237 -7.23 35.66 7.60
N SER A 238 -8.52 35.60 7.89
CA SER A 238 -9.58 35.62 6.91
C SER A 238 -9.51 36.93 6.10
N SER A 239 -8.59 37.02 5.17
CA SER A 239 -8.55 38.05 4.14
C SER A 239 -8.42 37.36 2.79
N SER A 240 -9.45 37.52 1.95
CA SER A 240 -9.43 37.47 0.48
C SER A 240 -8.00 37.35 -0.10
N VAL A 241 -7.53 36.13 -0.35
CA VAL A 241 -6.21 35.88 -0.97
C VAL A 241 -6.29 35.97 -2.50
N LEU A 242 -7.49 35.98 -3.07
CA LEU A 242 -7.67 35.94 -4.53
C LEU A 242 -7.43 37.29 -5.24
N SER A 243 -7.29 38.41 -4.52
CA SER A 243 -7.28 39.73 -5.17
C SER A 243 -5.91 40.38 -5.41
N ASP A 244 -4.80 39.97 -4.77
CA ASP A 244 -3.54 40.75 -4.91
C ASP A 244 -2.22 39.97 -5.10
N SER A 245 -2.20 38.63 -5.08
CA SER A 245 -0.91 37.88 -5.07
C SER A 245 -0.82 36.68 -6.01
N SER A 246 -1.67 36.56 -7.04
CA SER A 246 -1.63 35.38 -7.92
C SER A 246 -0.42 35.36 -8.87
N GLY A 247 0.34 36.47 -9.01
CA GLY A 247 1.48 36.59 -9.93
C GLY A 247 1.10 36.42 -11.42
N LEU A 248 -0.19 36.22 -11.71
CA LEU A 248 -0.72 36.05 -13.05
C LEU A 248 -0.81 37.43 -13.74
N PRO A 249 -0.62 37.48 -15.07
CA PRO A 249 -0.77 38.72 -15.83
C PRO A 249 -2.19 39.29 -15.66
N SER A 250 -2.31 40.54 -15.23
CA SER A 250 -3.60 41.21 -15.06
C SER A 250 -4.34 41.34 -16.41
N PRO A 251 -5.68 41.25 -16.42
CA PRO A 251 -6.42 41.42 -17.66
C PRO A 251 -6.43 42.90 -18.05
N VAL A 252 -6.77 43.18 -19.31
CA VAL A 252 -7.14 44.56 -19.67
C VAL A 252 -8.49 44.86 -19.02
N ILE A 253 -8.53 45.84 -18.13
CA ILE A 253 -9.76 46.28 -17.45
C ILE A 253 -10.63 46.99 -18.49
N LEU A 254 -11.82 46.44 -18.72
CA LEU A 254 -12.85 47.03 -19.56
C LEU A 254 -13.74 47.93 -18.70
N SER A 255 -14.53 48.81 -19.33
CA SER A 255 -15.47 49.68 -18.61
C SER A 255 -16.44 48.89 -17.73
N PRO A 256 -16.92 49.42 -16.59
CA PRO A 256 -17.87 48.72 -15.73
C PRO A 256 -19.10 48.20 -16.50
N GLY A 257 -19.46 46.92 -16.31
CA GLY A 257 -20.52 46.24 -17.04
C GLY A 257 -20.10 45.62 -18.38
N SER A 258 -18.81 45.64 -18.72
CA SER A 258 -18.28 45.00 -19.93
C SER A 258 -18.27 43.48 -19.84
N HIS A 259 -18.42 42.84 -21.00
CA HIS A 259 -18.43 41.39 -21.15
C HIS A 259 -17.03 40.90 -21.55
N TYR A 260 -16.41 40.12 -20.67
CA TYR A 260 -15.10 39.51 -20.92
C TYR A 260 -15.25 38.27 -21.79
N ARG A 261 -14.35 38.10 -22.76
CA ARG A 261 -14.30 36.92 -23.64
C ARG A 261 -12.91 36.32 -23.59
N TYR A 262 -12.82 35.09 -23.13
CA TYR A 262 -11.58 34.34 -23.06
C TYR A 262 -11.65 33.12 -23.96
N TYR A 263 -10.63 32.89 -24.76
CA TYR A 263 -10.35 31.58 -25.36
C TYR A 263 -9.37 30.87 -24.45
N THR A 264 -9.65 29.63 -24.06
CA THR A 264 -8.83 28.85 -23.12
C THR A 264 -8.45 27.52 -23.74
N GLU A 265 -7.20 27.11 -23.57
CA GLU A 265 -6.72 25.84 -24.10
C GLU A 265 -5.72 25.14 -23.17
N GLY A 266 -5.62 23.83 -23.31
CA GLY A 266 -4.64 23.00 -22.60
C GLY A 266 -3.86 22.09 -23.55
N SER A 267 -2.58 21.87 -23.25
CA SER A 267 -1.72 20.94 -23.97
C SER A 267 -1.03 19.96 -23.02
N LEU A 268 -0.88 18.71 -23.48
CA LEU A 268 -0.17 17.64 -22.80
C LEU A 268 0.78 16.96 -23.79
N ILE A 269 2.08 17.01 -23.52
CA ILE A 269 3.11 16.40 -24.38
C ILE A 269 3.88 15.31 -23.64
N ASN A 270 4.53 14.42 -24.41
CA ASN A 270 5.50 13.43 -23.92
C ASN A 270 4.96 12.50 -22.82
N LEU A 271 3.66 12.19 -22.85
CA LEU A 271 3.02 11.31 -21.88
C LEU A 271 3.71 9.94 -21.82
N GLY A 272 4.06 9.49 -20.62
CA GLY A 272 4.77 8.23 -20.40
C GLY A 272 6.30 8.36 -20.37
N THR A 273 6.85 9.57 -20.50
CA THR A 273 8.29 9.82 -20.40
C THR A 273 8.60 10.81 -19.26
N PRO A 274 9.86 10.89 -18.78
CA PRO A 274 10.27 11.90 -17.79
C PRO A 274 10.14 13.35 -18.28
N ALA A 275 10.04 13.56 -19.59
CA ALA A 275 9.88 14.89 -20.22
C ALA A 275 8.40 15.31 -20.36
N VAL A 276 7.49 14.62 -19.67
CA VAL A 276 6.05 14.93 -19.68
C VAL A 276 5.78 16.32 -19.12
N SER A 277 4.92 17.08 -19.79
CA SER A 277 4.60 18.46 -19.43
C SER A 277 3.17 18.81 -19.79
N MET A 278 2.52 19.65 -18.97
CA MET A 278 1.20 20.20 -19.22
C MET A 278 1.26 21.72 -19.28
N GLY A 279 0.85 22.27 -20.42
CA GLY A 279 0.79 23.69 -20.71
C GLY A 279 -0.66 24.17 -20.70
N TRP A 280 -0.93 25.34 -20.16
CA TRP A 280 -2.24 25.97 -20.17
C TRP A 280 -2.12 27.38 -20.76
N SER A 281 -3.20 27.89 -21.37
CA SER A 281 -3.22 29.24 -21.91
C SER A 281 -4.62 29.85 -21.88
N TRP A 282 -4.67 31.19 -21.85
CA TRP A 282 -5.87 31.93 -22.16
C TRP A 282 -5.57 33.20 -22.96
N VAL A 283 -6.53 33.60 -23.79
CA VAL A 283 -6.47 34.80 -24.64
C VAL A 283 -7.71 35.64 -24.40
N GLN A 284 -7.52 36.88 -23.92
CA GLN A 284 -8.61 37.84 -23.76
C GLN A 284 -8.86 38.58 -25.08
N ILE A 285 -10.12 38.61 -25.50
CA ILE A 285 -10.54 39.29 -26.73
C ILE A 285 -11.41 40.51 -26.40
N ILE A 286 -11.11 41.66 -27.01
CA ILE A 286 -11.98 42.84 -27.00
C ILE A 286 -12.95 42.75 -28.19
N PRO A 287 -14.27 42.74 -27.94
CA PRO A 287 -15.25 42.87 -29.01
C PRO A 287 -15.00 44.16 -29.83
N ASP A 288 -15.19 44.09 -31.15
CA ASP A 288 -15.30 45.29 -32.01
C ASP A 288 -14.01 46.10 -32.27
N ALA A 289 -12.84 45.62 -31.82
CA ALA A 289 -11.54 46.26 -32.12
C ALA A 289 -10.99 45.97 -33.54
N GLY A 290 -11.67 45.12 -34.32
CA GLY A 290 -11.21 44.64 -35.63
C GLY A 290 -10.19 43.50 -35.53
N TYR A 291 -10.23 42.54 -36.46
CA TYR A 291 -9.56 41.23 -36.37
C TYR A 291 -8.08 41.25 -35.89
N LEU A 292 -7.29 42.25 -36.30
CA LEU A 292 -5.86 42.34 -35.94
C LEU A 292 -5.59 42.98 -34.56
N ASN A 293 -6.54 43.74 -34.00
CA ASN A 293 -6.39 44.43 -32.70
C ASN A 293 -7.33 43.85 -31.63
N SER A 294 -7.93 42.69 -31.89
CA SER A 294 -8.90 42.06 -30.99
C SER A 294 -8.26 41.41 -29.76
N VAL A 295 -6.96 41.06 -29.79
CA VAL A 295 -6.28 40.51 -28.61
C VAL A 295 -5.98 41.63 -27.62
N ALA A 296 -6.64 41.58 -26.46
CA ALA A 296 -6.38 42.52 -25.36
C ALA A 296 -5.06 42.18 -24.66
N THR A 297 -4.95 40.91 -24.28
CA THR A 297 -3.82 40.32 -23.54
C THR A 297 -3.98 38.80 -23.54
N TYR A 298 -2.93 38.09 -23.20
CA TYR A 298 -2.91 36.64 -23.09
C TYR A 298 -1.94 36.22 -21.99
N ALA A 299 -2.13 35.02 -21.46
CA ALA A 299 -1.17 34.38 -20.58
C ALA A 299 -1.07 32.90 -20.91
N HIS A 300 0.09 32.33 -20.64
CA HIS A 300 0.31 30.90 -20.71
C HIS A 300 1.26 30.45 -19.62
N GLY A 301 1.22 29.17 -19.32
CA GLY A 301 1.98 28.63 -18.21
C GLY A 301 1.97 27.12 -18.18
N THR A 302 2.57 26.57 -17.13
CA THR A 302 2.59 25.13 -16.90
C THR A 302 1.87 24.79 -15.61
N ILE A 303 1.35 23.56 -15.55
CA ILE A 303 0.80 22.96 -14.33
C ILE A 303 1.44 21.59 -14.11
N ARG A 304 1.73 21.28 -12.84
CA ARG A 304 2.38 20.03 -12.44
C ARG A 304 1.40 19.06 -11.80
N ASN A 305 1.86 17.81 -11.66
CA ASN A 305 1.17 16.69 -11.01
C ASN A 305 -0.16 16.30 -11.70
N TRP A 306 -0.70 15.11 -11.41
CA TRP A 306 -1.99 14.63 -11.95
C TRP A 306 -2.18 14.79 -13.46
N LEU A 307 -1.21 14.27 -14.23
CA LEU A 307 -1.12 14.41 -15.69
C LEU A 307 -2.43 14.05 -16.42
N SER A 308 -3.06 15.05 -17.06
CA SER A 308 -4.19 14.87 -17.97
C SER A 308 -4.44 16.13 -18.82
N SER A 309 -4.88 16.00 -20.07
CA SER A 309 -5.29 17.14 -20.92
C SER A 309 -6.33 18.01 -20.21
N THR A 310 -7.32 17.37 -19.59
CA THR A 310 -8.39 18.04 -18.84
C THR A 310 -7.86 18.87 -17.67
N ARG A 311 -6.75 18.48 -17.03
CA ARG A 311 -6.14 19.29 -15.96
C ARG A 311 -5.56 20.59 -16.52
N ALA A 312 -4.88 20.53 -17.66
CA ALA A 312 -4.34 21.71 -18.33
C ALA A 312 -5.46 22.68 -18.75
N GLU A 313 -6.53 22.15 -19.35
CA GLU A 313 -7.72 22.93 -19.74
C GLU A 313 -8.42 23.58 -18.51
N THR A 314 -8.53 22.83 -17.41
CA THR A 314 -9.12 23.34 -16.16
C THR A 314 -8.25 24.45 -15.55
N ALA A 315 -6.92 24.29 -15.61
CA ALA A 315 -5.98 25.29 -15.13
C ALA A 315 -6.06 26.60 -15.94
N ALA A 316 -6.23 26.51 -17.27
CA ALA A 316 -6.46 27.67 -18.13
C ALA A 316 -7.69 28.48 -17.71
N ILE A 317 -8.79 27.80 -17.41
CA ILE A 317 -10.03 28.41 -16.92
C ILE A 317 -9.81 29.07 -15.57
N PHE A 318 -9.17 28.36 -14.62
CA PHE A 318 -8.87 28.91 -13.31
C PHE A 318 -8.03 30.18 -13.42
N ALA A 319 -6.98 30.17 -14.24
CA ALA A 319 -6.13 31.33 -14.46
C ALA A 319 -6.91 32.52 -15.04
N ALA A 320 -7.77 32.29 -16.05
CA ALA A 320 -8.58 33.34 -16.66
C ALA A 320 -9.57 33.98 -15.66
N LEU A 321 -10.26 33.17 -14.86
CA LEU A 321 -11.21 33.67 -13.85
C LEU A 321 -10.50 34.36 -12.68
N SER A 322 -9.31 33.87 -12.30
CA SER A 322 -8.49 34.47 -11.25
C SER A 322 -8.04 35.88 -11.57
N VAL A 323 -7.88 36.22 -12.85
CA VAL A 323 -7.50 37.59 -13.26
C VAL A 323 -8.73 38.46 -13.56
N THR A 324 -9.89 37.87 -13.85
CA THR A 324 -11.13 38.60 -14.16
C THR A 324 -11.57 39.51 -12.99
N PRO A 325 -11.98 40.77 -13.23
CA PRO A 325 -12.53 41.64 -12.19
C PRO A 325 -13.85 41.15 -11.59
N GLU A 326 -14.18 41.61 -10.38
CA GLU A 326 -15.46 41.31 -9.72
C GLU A 326 -16.68 41.81 -10.53
N ASP A 327 -17.85 41.22 -10.25
CA ASP A 327 -19.15 41.58 -10.83
C ASP A 327 -19.20 41.55 -12.38
N SER A 328 -18.33 40.74 -12.99
CA SER A 328 -18.18 40.67 -14.44
C SER A 328 -18.95 39.51 -15.08
N VAL A 329 -19.41 39.72 -16.31
CA VAL A 329 -19.93 38.65 -17.19
C VAL A 329 -18.78 38.13 -18.04
N VAL A 330 -18.60 36.81 -18.08
CA VAL A 330 -17.46 36.16 -18.74
C VAL A 330 -17.95 35.06 -19.67
N SER A 331 -17.61 35.14 -20.95
CA SER A 331 -17.73 34.01 -21.89
C SER A 331 -16.40 33.28 -21.99
N ILE A 332 -16.40 31.97 -21.71
CA ILE A 332 -15.23 31.09 -21.87
C ILE A 332 -15.44 30.24 -23.12
N TYR A 333 -14.63 30.46 -24.13
CA TYR A 333 -14.58 29.71 -25.37
C TYR A 333 -13.55 28.60 -25.25
N THR A 334 -13.99 27.35 -25.41
CA THR A 334 -13.11 26.18 -25.34
C THR A 334 -13.64 25.07 -26.24
N ASP A 335 -12.72 24.27 -26.80
CA ASP A 335 -13.06 23.07 -27.55
C ASP A 335 -13.20 21.83 -26.64
N SER A 336 -12.93 21.95 -25.33
CA SER A 336 -13.04 20.86 -24.37
C SER A 336 -14.46 20.68 -23.85
N GLN A 337 -15.02 19.49 -24.06
CA GLN A 337 -16.34 19.17 -23.49
C GLN A 337 -16.25 18.96 -21.97
N ALA A 338 -15.15 18.39 -21.48
CA ALA A 338 -14.94 18.15 -20.06
C ALA A 338 -14.88 19.46 -19.27
N ALA A 339 -14.23 20.49 -19.83
CA ALA A 339 -14.18 21.83 -19.26
C ALA A 339 -15.56 22.48 -19.15
N ILE A 340 -16.39 22.36 -20.19
CA ILE A 340 -17.77 22.88 -20.19
C ILE A 340 -18.63 22.16 -19.14
N ASP A 341 -18.52 20.84 -19.05
CA ASP A 341 -19.29 20.05 -18.09
C ASP A 341 -18.85 20.33 -16.63
N GLY A 342 -17.57 20.60 -16.40
CA GLY A 342 -17.05 21.08 -15.12
C GLY A 342 -17.60 22.45 -14.74
N LEU A 343 -17.56 23.43 -15.64
CA LEU A 343 -18.14 24.77 -15.41
C LEU A 343 -19.65 24.71 -15.10
N ARG A 344 -20.39 23.86 -15.80
CA ARG A 344 -21.82 23.61 -15.50
C ARG A 344 -22.02 23.01 -14.11
N SER A 345 -21.10 22.16 -13.67
CA SER A 345 -21.14 21.58 -12.32
C SER A 345 -20.87 22.62 -11.24
N CYS A 346 -19.95 23.58 -11.48
CA CYS A 346 -19.74 24.73 -10.58
C CYS A 346 -21.01 25.57 -10.41
N ALA A 347 -21.77 25.80 -11.48
CA ALA A 347 -23.04 26.55 -11.41
C ALA A 347 -24.10 25.90 -10.51
N SER A 348 -23.97 24.59 -10.24
CA SER A 348 -24.85 23.82 -9.33
C SER A 348 -24.28 23.66 -7.92
N SER A 349 -23.17 24.34 -7.60
CA SER A 349 -22.43 24.24 -6.33
C SER A 349 -22.03 22.80 -5.96
N THR A 350 -21.66 22.01 -6.98
CA THR A 350 -21.33 20.59 -6.81
C THR A 350 -20.02 20.40 -6.03
N TYR A 351 -19.06 21.31 -6.16
CA TYR A 351 -17.73 21.14 -5.59
C TYR A 351 -17.62 21.62 -4.14
N THR A 352 -18.51 22.52 -3.70
CA THR A 352 -18.69 22.83 -2.27
C THR A 352 -19.43 21.72 -1.51
N ASN A 353 -20.07 20.77 -2.20
CA ASN A 353 -20.80 19.68 -1.57
C ASN A 353 -19.92 18.45 -1.28
N SER A 354 -19.70 18.20 0.01
CA SER A 354 -18.81 17.14 0.49
C SER A 354 -19.16 15.70 0.05
N ARG A 355 -20.38 15.47 -0.46
CA ARG A 355 -20.81 14.14 -0.94
C ARG A 355 -20.51 13.88 -2.42
N PHE A 356 -20.29 14.92 -3.22
CA PHE A 356 -20.18 14.80 -4.68
C PHE A 356 -18.78 15.13 -5.20
N TYR A 357 -18.04 16.03 -4.55
CA TYR A 357 -16.74 16.53 -5.04
C TYR A 357 -15.67 15.45 -5.24
N TYR A 358 -15.56 14.48 -4.34
CA TYR A 358 -14.58 13.39 -4.48
C TYR A 358 -14.83 12.47 -5.68
N LYS A 359 -15.98 12.57 -6.37
CA LYS A 359 -16.29 11.73 -7.54
C LYS A 359 -15.64 12.21 -8.83
N THR A 360 -15.25 13.48 -8.88
CA THR A 360 -14.64 14.14 -10.03
C THR A 360 -13.12 14.21 -9.88
N THR A 361 -12.40 14.10 -10.99
CA THR A 361 -10.97 14.39 -11.05
C THR A 361 -10.73 15.89 -11.04
N ASN A 362 -9.54 16.33 -10.61
CA ASN A 362 -9.18 17.76 -10.52
C ASN A 362 -10.14 18.56 -9.60
N PHE A 363 -10.67 17.91 -8.57
CA PHE A 363 -11.73 18.49 -7.73
C PHE A 363 -11.25 19.72 -6.93
N GLU A 364 -9.96 19.80 -6.60
CA GLU A 364 -9.39 20.98 -5.93
C GLU A 364 -9.42 22.19 -6.86
N LEU A 365 -8.92 22.03 -8.10
CA LEU A 365 -9.01 23.07 -9.14
C LEU A 365 -10.45 23.52 -9.39
N TRP A 366 -11.40 22.57 -9.52
CA TRP A 366 -12.80 22.90 -9.72
C TRP A 366 -13.43 23.60 -8.51
N ALA A 367 -13.05 23.22 -7.29
CA ALA A 367 -13.50 23.91 -6.08
C ALA A 367 -12.95 25.34 -6.01
N SER A 368 -11.68 25.56 -6.38
CA SER A 368 -11.13 26.92 -6.48
C SER A 368 -11.77 27.75 -7.58
N ILE A 369 -12.14 27.16 -8.72
CA ILE A 369 -12.95 27.83 -9.75
C ILE A 369 -14.31 28.23 -9.17
N GLU A 370 -15.00 27.31 -8.50
CA GLU A 370 -16.31 27.56 -7.88
C GLU A 370 -16.24 28.67 -6.83
N CYS A 371 -15.24 28.63 -5.94
CA CYS A 371 -14.97 29.70 -4.98
C CYS A 371 -14.70 31.04 -5.67
N CYS A 372 -13.85 31.07 -6.70
CA CYS A 372 -13.54 32.28 -7.45
C CYS A 372 -14.79 32.89 -8.10
N ILE A 373 -15.66 32.07 -8.71
CA ILE A 373 -16.93 32.50 -9.30
C ILE A 373 -17.83 33.13 -8.23
N HIS A 374 -17.96 32.49 -7.07
CA HIS A 374 -18.83 32.97 -5.99
C HIS A 374 -18.29 34.25 -5.33
N GLU A 375 -17.01 34.29 -4.96
CA GLU A 375 -16.40 35.43 -4.26
C GLU A 375 -16.43 36.69 -5.13
N LYS A 376 -16.08 36.54 -6.42
CA LYS A 376 -16.07 37.65 -7.38
C LYS A 376 -17.43 37.92 -8.01
N ARG A 377 -18.50 37.19 -7.65
CA ARG A 377 -19.86 37.34 -8.18
C ARG A 377 -19.90 37.30 -9.72
N LEU A 378 -19.13 36.39 -10.32
CA LEU A 378 -19.01 36.29 -11.77
C LEU A 378 -20.21 35.58 -12.39
N VAL A 379 -20.63 36.02 -13.57
CA VAL A 379 -21.57 35.29 -14.43
C VAL A 379 -20.77 34.62 -15.54
N VAL A 380 -20.51 33.31 -15.41
CA VAL A 380 -19.70 32.55 -16.37
C VAL A 380 -20.56 31.79 -17.38
N LEU A 381 -20.30 32.02 -18.66
CA LEU A 381 -21.00 31.44 -19.81
C LEU A 381 -20.02 30.56 -20.61
N PRO A 382 -20.08 29.22 -20.47
CA PRO A 382 -19.27 28.33 -21.28
C PRO A 382 -19.78 28.27 -22.72
N VAL A 383 -18.90 28.49 -23.70
CA VAL A 383 -19.19 28.46 -25.13
C VAL A 383 -18.33 27.39 -25.80
N LYS A 384 -18.99 26.41 -26.43
CA LYS A 384 -18.30 25.36 -27.18
C LYS A 384 -17.76 25.92 -28.49
N VAL A 385 -16.47 25.78 -28.70
CA VAL A 385 -15.82 25.93 -30.01
C VAL A 385 -15.62 24.54 -30.63
N LYS A 386 -15.66 24.45 -31.95
CA LYS A 386 -15.28 23.22 -32.64
C LYS A 386 -13.76 23.19 -32.76
N GLY A 387 -13.13 22.15 -32.20
CA GLY A 387 -11.70 21.92 -32.37
C GLY A 387 -11.34 21.75 -33.84
N HIS A 388 -10.22 22.34 -34.25
CA HIS A 388 -9.66 22.28 -35.61
C HIS A 388 -10.58 22.77 -36.74
N ASP A 389 -11.55 23.65 -36.45
CA ASP A 389 -12.48 24.24 -37.45
C ASP A 389 -11.96 25.58 -38.03
N GLY A 390 -10.67 25.88 -37.83
CA GLY A 390 -10.03 27.13 -38.28
C GLY A 390 -10.43 28.37 -37.47
N ASN A 391 -10.82 28.19 -36.20
CA ASN A 391 -11.05 29.31 -35.31
C ASN A 391 -9.70 29.88 -34.85
N TYR A 392 -9.29 30.99 -35.48
CA TYR A 392 -8.01 31.64 -35.21
C TYR A 392 -7.70 31.88 -33.73
N TRP A 393 -8.69 32.28 -32.92
CA TRP A 393 -8.45 32.54 -31.50
C TRP A 393 -8.25 31.27 -30.68
N ASN A 394 -8.94 30.18 -31.04
CA ASN A 394 -8.72 28.87 -30.44
C ASN A 394 -7.35 28.32 -30.85
N ASP A 395 -7.02 28.39 -32.14
CA ASP A 395 -5.73 27.94 -32.67
C ASP A 395 -4.57 28.75 -32.06
N PHE A 396 -4.78 30.04 -31.79
CA PHE A 396 -3.81 30.87 -31.09
C PHE A 396 -3.66 30.47 -29.61
N ALA A 397 -4.75 30.17 -28.91
CA ALA A 397 -4.68 29.63 -27.54
C ALA A 397 -3.96 28.27 -27.50
N ASP A 398 -4.24 27.37 -28.44
CA ASP A 398 -3.53 26.09 -28.58
C ASP A 398 -2.03 26.27 -28.81
N SER A 399 -1.66 27.18 -29.72
CA SER A 399 -0.25 27.52 -29.96
C SER A 399 0.45 28.06 -28.71
N LEU A 400 -0.23 28.89 -27.91
CA LEU A 400 0.31 29.41 -26.64
C LEU A 400 0.48 28.30 -25.59
N ALA A 401 -0.49 27.39 -25.46
CA ALA A 401 -0.41 26.26 -24.53
C ALA A 401 0.77 25.34 -24.89
N ASN A 402 0.98 25.08 -26.19
CA ASN A 402 2.12 24.31 -26.69
C ASN A 402 3.46 25.02 -26.47
N THR A 403 3.50 26.35 -26.62
CA THR A 403 4.73 27.15 -26.41
C THR A 403 5.15 27.15 -24.93
N ALA A 404 4.19 27.06 -24.00
CA ALA A 404 4.46 27.06 -22.57
C ALA A 404 5.41 25.92 -22.11
N HIS A 405 5.53 24.83 -22.88
CA HIS A 405 6.44 23.74 -22.55
C HIS A 405 7.93 24.09 -22.69
N GLN A 406 8.26 25.10 -23.49
CA GLN A 406 9.64 25.47 -23.84
C GLN A 406 9.99 26.91 -23.47
N SER A 407 9.01 27.65 -22.93
CA SER A 407 9.17 29.07 -22.60
C SER A 407 9.67 29.24 -21.17
N ASP A 408 10.79 29.95 -21.01
CA ASP A 408 11.31 30.35 -19.70
C ASP A 408 10.39 31.37 -18.99
N ASP A 409 9.54 32.06 -19.75
CA ASP A 409 8.54 33.03 -19.26
C ASP A 409 7.21 32.36 -18.86
N ALA A 410 7.08 31.05 -19.01
CA ALA A 410 5.85 30.33 -18.70
C ALA A 410 5.54 30.36 -17.20
N PHE A 411 4.35 30.84 -16.84
CA PHE A 411 3.92 30.89 -15.45
C PHE A 411 3.68 29.48 -14.90
N SER A 412 4.48 29.04 -13.92
CA SER A 412 4.23 27.77 -13.23
C SER A 412 3.11 27.97 -12.21
N LEU A 413 1.91 27.45 -12.46
CA LEU A 413 0.76 27.59 -11.57
C LEU A 413 1.00 26.81 -10.26
N PRO A 414 1.25 27.48 -9.12
CA PRO A 414 1.58 26.80 -7.87
C PRO A 414 0.34 26.16 -7.25
N GLU A 415 0.50 24.95 -6.70
CA GLU A 415 -0.61 24.22 -6.05
C GLU A 415 -1.23 24.99 -4.89
N ALA A 416 -0.44 25.80 -4.17
CA ALA A 416 -0.94 26.61 -3.06
C ALA A 416 -2.06 27.58 -3.48
N ILE A 417 -2.07 28.05 -4.74
CA ILE A 417 -3.06 29.03 -5.22
C ILE A 417 -4.45 28.41 -5.39
N PHE A 418 -4.52 27.14 -5.81
CA PHE A 418 -5.79 26.48 -6.16
C PHE A 418 -6.17 25.31 -5.23
N THR A 419 -5.50 25.17 -4.10
CA THR A 419 -5.85 24.12 -3.12
C THR A 419 -6.39 24.69 -1.82
N SER A 420 -6.50 26.02 -1.70
CA SER A 420 -6.98 26.73 -0.50
C SER A 420 -8.45 26.52 -0.16
N SER A 421 -9.26 25.99 -1.09
CA SER A 421 -10.71 25.88 -0.96
C SER A 421 -11.18 24.91 0.13
N HIS A 422 -10.39 23.87 0.43
CA HIS A 422 -10.73 22.86 1.43
C HIS A 422 -9.81 22.90 2.66
N SER A 423 -10.43 22.73 3.84
CA SER A 423 -9.74 22.75 5.14
C SER A 423 -8.93 21.48 5.44
N ILE A 424 -9.25 20.37 4.77
CA ILE A 424 -8.58 19.08 4.93
C ILE A 424 -8.21 18.55 3.55
N ARG A 425 -6.94 18.24 3.35
CA ARG A 425 -6.39 17.75 2.08
C ARG A 425 -5.76 16.38 2.27
N LEU A 426 -6.00 15.48 1.33
CA LEU A 426 -5.28 14.21 1.26
C LEU A 426 -3.96 14.48 0.54
N VAL A 427 -2.83 14.12 1.14
CA VAL A 427 -1.49 14.30 0.57
C VAL A 427 -0.77 12.95 0.58
N TYR A 428 -0.06 12.65 -0.51
CA TYR A 428 0.82 11.49 -0.62
C TYR A 428 2.14 11.94 -1.22
N ASP A 429 3.26 11.70 -0.52
CA ASP A 429 4.60 12.10 -0.96
C ASP A 429 4.68 13.59 -1.36
N ASP A 430 4.17 14.45 -0.48
CA ASP A 430 4.03 15.91 -0.69
C ASP A 430 3.21 16.36 -1.92
N VAL A 431 2.53 15.44 -2.59
CA VAL A 431 1.58 15.72 -3.69
C VAL A 431 0.14 15.62 -3.19
N ILE A 432 -0.63 16.69 -3.39
CA ILE A 432 -2.06 16.71 -3.03
C ILE A 432 -2.82 15.73 -3.90
N CYS A 433 -3.67 14.90 -3.32
CA CYS A 433 -4.39 13.85 -4.03
C CYS A 433 -5.66 14.37 -4.70
N GLU A 434 -5.61 14.61 -6.01
CA GLU A 434 -6.74 15.15 -6.79
C GLU A 434 -7.58 14.11 -7.55
N SER A 435 -7.35 12.82 -7.26
CA SER A 435 -8.18 11.73 -7.75
C SER A 435 -9.18 11.28 -6.70
N ASN A 436 -10.22 10.57 -7.14
CA ASN A 436 -11.21 9.99 -6.23
C ASN A 436 -10.52 9.13 -5.14
N PRO A 437 -10.62 9.50 -3.85
CA PRO A 437 -9.87 8.82 -2.79
C PRO A 437 -10.17 7.32 -2.70
N ARG A 438 -11.43 6.92 -2.91
CA ARG A 438 -11.81 5.50 -2.91
C ARG A 438 -11.14 4.72 -4.03
N ARG A 439 -11.05 5.31 -5.23
CA ARG A 439 -10.33 4.70 -6.37
C ARG A 439 -8.83 4.69 -6.12
N LEU A 440 -8.28 5.78 -5.58
CA LEU A 440 -6.87 5.89 -5.21
C LEU A 440 -6.47 4.80 -4.21
N PHE A 441 -7.17 4.70 -3.07
CA PHE A 441 -6.90 3.66 -2.07
C PHE A 441 -7.08 2.26 -2.65
N LYS A 442 -8.13 2.03 -3.46
CA LYS A 442 -8.32 0.74 -4.12
C LYS A 442 -7.14 0.38 -5.03
N ALA A 443 -6.68 1.31 -5.84
CA ALA A 443 -5.54 1.12 -6.73
C ALA A 443 -4.25 0.90 -5.95
N TYR A 444 -4.02 1.68 -4.89
CA TYR A 444 -2.89 1.52 -3.97
C TYR A 444 -2.87 0.10 -3.39
N TYR A 445 -3.95 -0.35 -2.76
CA TYR A 445 -4.01 -1.69 -2.19
C TYR A 445 -3.90 -2.78 -3.26
N GLN A 446 -4.48 -2.60 -4.44
CA GLN A 446 -4.28 -3.54 -5.56
C GLN A 446 -2.82 -3.64 -5.97
N ALA A 447 -2.10 -2.52 -6.04
CA ALA A 447 -0.67 -2.49 -6.33
C ALA A 447 0.14 -3.15 -5.19
N THR A 448 -0.20 -2.89 -3.93
CA THR A 448 0.42 -3.56 -2.77
C THR A 448 0.20 -5.06 -2.83
N TYR A 449 -1.03 -5.52 -3.06
CA TYR A 449 -1.33 -6.94 -3.20
C TYR A 449 -0.61 -7.59 -4.38
N MET A 450 -0.50 -6.89 -5.50
CA MET A 450 0.26 -7.37 -6.66
C MET A 450 1.75 -7.49 -6.34
N ARG A 451 2.33 -6.48 -5.69
CA ARG A 451 3.72 -6.53 -5.20
C ARG A 451 3.93 -7.72 -4.26
N ASP A 452 3.04 -7.90 -3.29
CA ASP A 452 3.13 -8.98 -2.31
C ASP A 452 2.97 -10.35 -3.01
N LEU A 453 2.07 -10.46 -4.00
CA LEU A 453 1.92 -11.65 -4.83
C LEU A 453 3.20 -11.95 -5.61
N LEU A 454 3.79 -10.96 -6.27
CA LEU A 454 5.04 -11.09 -7.02
C LEU A 454 6.24 -11.40 -6.11
N SER A 455 6.19 -11.01 -4.84
CA SER A 455 7.23 -11.31 -3.85
C SER A 455 7.23 -12.77 -3.38
N LEU A 456 6.18 -13.54 -3.65
CA LEU A 456 6.12 -14.96 -3.27
C LEU A 456 7.21 -15.77 -4.00
N ALA A 457 7.80 -16.76 -3.31
CA ALA A 457 8.88 -17.59 -3.85
C ALA A 457 8.57 -18.22 -5.23
N ARG A 458 7.31 -18.59 -5.50
CA ARG A 458 6.87 -19.14 -6.79
C ARG A 458 6.95 -18.15 -7.95
N PHE A 459 6.94 -16.85 -7.66
CA PHE A 459 7.06 -15.77 -8.62
C PHE A 459 8.46 -15.14 -8.61
N GLN A 460 9.42 -15.64 -7.83
CA GLN A 460 10.77 -15.09 -7.81
C GLN A 460 11.47 -15.09 -9.18
N PHE A 461 11.05 -15.92 -10.13
CA PHE A 461 11.53 -15.86 -11.52
C PHE A 461 11.26 -14.50 -12.19
N THR A 462 10.27 -13.73 -11.73
CA THR A 462 10.00 -12.39 -12.28
C THR A 462 11.06 -11.37 -11.89
N PHE A 463 11.83 -11.60 -10.81
CA PHE A 463 13.03 -10.79 -10.52
C PHE A 463 14.11 -10.97 -11.58
N CYS A 464 14.18 -12.15 -12.21
CA CYS A 464 15.05 -12.34 -13.35
C CYS A 464 14.57 -11.49 -14.55
N LEU A 465 13.27 -11.20 -14.69
CA LEU A 465 12.74 -10.37 -15.78
C LEU A 465 12.99 -8.86 -15.60
N THR A 466 13.35 -8.42 -14.39
CA THR A 466 13.62 -7.01 -14.10
C THR A 466 15.07 -6.59 -14.36
N ASP A 467 15.98 -7.56 -14.55
CA ASP A 467 17.34 -7.30 -14.96
C ASP A 467 17.44 -7.38 -16.48
N GLN A 468 17.62 -6.22 -17.12
CA GLN A 468 17.68 -6.11 -18.57
C GLN A 468 18.99 -6.70 -19.14
N ASP A 469 20.01 -6.87 -18.29
CA ASP A 469 21.35 -7.36 -18.68
C ASP A 469 21.54 -8.85 -18.37
N ASP A 470 20.88 -9.41 -17.34
CA ASP A 470 21.07 -10.81 -16.91
C ASP A 470 20.03 -11.83 -17.44
N TYR A 471 18.95 -11.37 -18.08
CA TYR A 471 17.91 -12.26 -18.64
C TYR A 471 17.92 -12.27 -20.17
N ILE A 472 18.98 -12.86 -20.73
CA ILE A 472 18.94 -13.35 -22.10
C ILE A 472 18.08 -14.61 -22.10
N VAL A 473 16.80 -14.48 -22.45
CA VAL A 473 16.04 -15.66 -22.92
C VAL A 473 16.77 -16.15 -24.16
N ASP A 474 17.45 -17.28 -24.04
CA ASP A 474 17.97 -18.01 -25.19
C ASP A 474 16.75 -18.58 -25.94
N TRP A 475 16.20 -17.77 -26.84
CA TRP A 475 15.04 -18.11 -27.64
C TRP A 475 15.32 -19.31 -28.55
N ASP A 476 16.57 -19.50 -28.96
CA ASP A 476 16.99 -20.66 -29.75
C ASP A 476 16.90 -21.94 -28.93
N LEU A 477 17.43 -21.95 -27.70
CA LEU A 477 17.30 -23.07 -26.76
C LEU A 477 15.84 -23.30 -26.36
N THR A 478 15.07 -22.24 -26.13
CA THR A 478 13.65 -22.32 -25.76
C THR A 478 12.84 -22.99 -26.87
N TRP A 479 13.04 -22.57 -28.12
CA TRP A 479 12.38 -23.20 -29.26
C TRP A 479 12.90 -24.61 -29.56
N PHE A 480 14.20 -24.86 -29.39
CA PHE A 480 14.75 -26.22 -29.48
C PHE A 480 14.07 -27.17 -28.49
N THR A 481 13.85 -26.72 -27.25
CA THR A 481 13.24 -27.54 -26.19
C THR A 481 11.74 -27.77 -26.41
N LEU A 482 11.01 -26.74 -26.86
CA LEU A 482 9.58 -26.84 -27.16
C LEU A 482 9.30 -27.66 -28.42
N ASN A 483 10.20 -27.64 -29.40
CA ASN A 483 10.11 -28.44 -30.63
C ASN A 483 10.82 -29.80 -30.51
N PHE A 484 11.39 -30.12 -29.35
CA PHE A 484 12.07 -31.38 -29.10
C PHE A 484 11.05 -32.53 -29.10
N SER A 485 10.93 -33.18 -30.25
CA SER A 485 10.21 -34.44 -30.40
C SER A 485 11.18 -35.57 -30.06
N PRO A 486 11.02 -36.31 -28.94
CA PRO A 486 11.90 -37.43 -28.66
C PRO A 486 11.76 -38.47 -29.78
N SER A 487 12.84 -38.75 -30.49
CA SER A 487 12.95 -39.89 -31.40
C SER A 487 13.02 -41.18 -30.58
N HIS A 488 11.90 -41.57 -29.99
CA HIS A 488 11.66 -42.98 -29.75
C HIS A 488 11.29 -43.60 -31.09
N ASP A 489 12.33 -43.98 -31.84
CA ASP A 489 12.24 -44.91 -32.96
C ASP A 489 11.58 -46.19 -32.48
N ALA A 490 10.30 -46.32 -32.78
CA ALA A 490 9.58 -47.59 -32.76
C ALA A 490 8.52 -47.66 -33.88
N SER A 491 8.75 -46.99 -35.00
CA SER A 491 7.95 -47.19 -36.21
C SER A 491 8.85 -47.18 -37.44
N PHE A 492 9.06 -48.36 -38.02
CA PHE A 492 9.60 -48.53 -39.36
C PHE A 492 8.86 -47.60 -40.33
N GLN A 493 9.57 -46.62 -40.92
CA GLN A 493 9.05 -45.84 -42.03
C GLN A 493 9.68 -46.31 -43.34
N ALA A 494 8.84 -46.47 -44.36
CA ALA A 494 9.13 -47.11 -45.64
C ALA A 494 10.10 -46.31 -46.57
N HIS A 495 10.65 -45.19 -46.13
CA HIS A 495 11.48 -44.31 -46.97
C HIS A 495 12.98 -44.68 -46.98
N HIS A 496 13.38 -45.78 -46.32
CA HIS A 496 14.74 -46.32 -46.38
C HIS A 496 14.88 -47.56 -47.30
N ALA A 497 13.88 -47.83 -48.15
CA ALA A 497 13.92 -48.91 -49.14
C ALA A 497 13.73 -48.37 -50.56
N SER A 498 14.73 -47.66 -51.08
CA SER A 498 15.02 -47.53 -52.52
C SER A 498 16.40 -46.93 -52.72
#